data_AF-A0A7C2W7N7-F1
#
_entry.id   AF-A0A7C2W7N7-F1
#
_cell.length_a   1.000
_cell.length_b   1.000
_cell.length_c   1.000
_cell.angle_alpha   90.00
_cell.angle_beta   90.00
_cell.angle_gamma   90.00
#
_symmetry.space_group_name_H-M   'P 1'
#
loop_
_entity.id
_entity.type
_entity.pdbx_description
1 polymer ?
#
loop_
_entity_poly.entity_id
_entity_poly.type
_entity_poly.pdbx_seq_one_letter_code
_entity_poly.pdbx_strand_id
1 'polypeptide(L)' 'MSKAYETIKVERDEDILWITLNRPHRLNAFNDVMMEELYDALMTAERDPSIRCVVI' A
#
# COMPACT_ATOMS: atom_id res chain seq x y z
N MET A 1 -9.32 2.43 -10.84
CA MET A 1 -8.96 3.85 -10.68
C MET A 1 -8.14 3.96 -9.41
N SER A 2 -6.90 4.40 -9.51
CA SER A 2 -5.95 4.47 -8.41
C SER A 2 -6.49 5.38 -7.31
N LYS A 3 -6.86 4.78 -6.18
CA LYS A 3 -7.15 5.52 -4.95
C LYS A 3 -5.86 6.24 -4.57
N ALA A 4 -5.90 7.57 -4.48
CA ALA A 4 -4.74 8.33 -4.05
C ALA A 4 -4.66 8.24 -2.53
N TYR A 5 -3.66 7.51 -2.05
CA TYR A 5 -3.33 7.45 -0.62
C TYR A 5 -2.45 8.64 -0.23
N GLU A 6 -2.62 9.13 0.98
CA GLU A 6 -1.87 10.25 1.52
C GLU A 6 -0.50 9.81 2.05
N THR A 7 -0.45 8.67 2.73
CA THR A 7 0.70 8.24 3.53
C THR A 7 1.47 7.06 2.96
N ILE A 8 0.89 6.37 1.98
CA ILE A 8 1.53 5.28 1.23
C ILE A 8 1.44 5.55 -0.27
N LYS A 9 2.30 4.90 -1.06
CA LYS A 9 2.16 4.79 -2.51
C LYS A 9 1.95 3.34 -2.86
N VAL A 10 0.99 3.09 -3.74
CA VAL A 10 0.69 1.73 -4.21
C VAL A 10 0.92 1.67 -5.71
N GLU A 11 1.83 0.81 -6.11
CA GLU A 11 2.20 0.57 -7.50
C GLU A 11 2.05 -0.93 -7.78
N ARG A 12 1.66 -1.26 -9.00
CA ARG A 12 1.50 -2.66 -9.42
C ARG A 12 2.51 -2.94 -10.53
N ASP A 13 3.29 -3.98 -10.32
CA ASP A 13 4.26 -4.49 -11.28
C ASP A 13 3.96 -5.98 -11.53
N GLU A 14 3.35 -6.28 -12.67
CA GLU A 14 2.84 -7.62 -13.02
C GLU A 14 1.96 -8.27 -11.93
N ASP A 15 2.46 -9.32 -11.28
CA ASP A 15 1.83 -10.06 -10.19
C ASP A 15 2.31 -9.60 -8.79
N ILE A 16 3.06 -8.51 -8.72
CA ILE A 16 3.58 -7.92 -7.49
C ILE A 16 2.89 -6.59 -7.21
N LEU A 17 2.42 -6.42 -5.97
CA LEU A 17 1.96 -5.14 -5.45
C LEU A 17 3.05 -4.50 -4.60
N TRP A 18 3.50 -3.32 -5.00
CA TRP A 18 4.48 -2.52 -4.26
C TRP A 18 3.75 -1.47 -3.42
N ILE A 19 4.01 -1.46 -2.12
CA ILE A 19 3.46 -0.50 -1.17
C ILE A 19 4.61 0.26 -0.52
N THR A 20 4.89 1.47 -0.98
CA THR A 20 5.95 2.30 -0.41
C THR A 20 5.41 3.22 0.67
N LEU A 21 5.98 3.17 1.88
CA LEU A 21 5.68 4.14 2.94
C LEU A 21 6.15 5.55 2.53
N ASN A 22 5.23 6.51 2.51
CA ASN A 22 5.42 7.84 1.94
C ASN A 22 5.28 8.95 3.00
N ARG A 23 5.87 8.75 4.19
CA ARG A 23 5.97 9.77 5.25
C ARG A 23 7.43 10.03 5.66
N PRO A 24 8.32 10.42 4.73
CA PRO A 24 9.75 10.59 5.02
C PRO A 24 10.03 11.64 6.10
N HIS A 25 9.20 12.68 6.19
CA HIS A 25 9.28 13.74 7.20
C HIS A 25 9.06 13.26 8.65
N ARG A 26 8.54 12.05 8.84
CA ARG A 26 8.37 11.37 10.13
C ARG A 26 9.12 10.04 10.18
N LEU A 27 10.13 9.84 9.32
CA LEU A 27 10.87 8.57 9.19
C LEU A 27 9.95 7.36 8.95
N ASN A 28 8.84 7.58 8.22
CA ASN A 28 7.80 6.58 8.00
C ASN A 28 7.18 5.99 9.29
N ALA A 29 7.19 6.76 10.38
CA ALA A 29 6.46 6.39 11.58
C ALA A 29 4.98 6.19 11.26
N PHE A 30 4.39 5.16 11.87
CA PHE A 30 3.02 4.75 11.62
C PHE A 30 2.06 5.74 12.32
N ASN A 31 0.92 6.01 11.69
CA ASN A 31 -0.22 6.70 12.28
C ASN A 31 -1.51 5.99 11.87
N ASP A 32 -2.64 6.41 12.44
CA ASP A 32 -3.94 5.79 12.18
C ASP A 32 -4.29 5.80 10.68
N VAL A 33 -4.02 6.92 9.99
CA VAL A 33 -4.23 7.04 8.53
C VAL A 33 -3.42 6.00 7.77
N MET A 34 -2.11 5.87 8.04
CA MET A 34 -1.26 4.87 7.38
C MET A 34 -1.71 3.45 7.67
N MET A 35 -2.20 3.16 8.87
CA MET A 35 -2.74 1.85 9.21
C MET A 35 -4.00 1.53 8.41
N GLU A 36 -4.92 2.48 8.28
CA GLU A 36 -6.14 2.32 7.48
C GLU A 36 -5.82 2.14 5.99
N GLU A 37 -4.89 2.94 5.45
CA GLU A 37 -4.46 2.85 4.06
C GLU A 37 -3.73 1.54 3.75
N LEU A 38 -2.85 1.09 4.64
CA LEU A 38 -2.19 -0.21 4.52
C LEU A 38 -3.20 -1.35 4.56
N TYR A 39 -4.17 -1.29 5.48
CA TYR A 39 -5.22 -2.29 5.57
C TYR A 39 -6.05 -2.35 4.28
N ASP A 40 -6.49 -1.21 3.73
CA ASP A 40 -7.25 -1.14 2.48
C ASP A 40 -6.45 -1.69 1.28
N ALA A 41 -5.16 -1.35 1.18
CA ALA A 41 -4.27 -1.86 0.13
C ALA A 41 -4.07 -3.37 0.24
N LEU A 42 -3.83 -3.89 1.44
CA LEU A 42 -3.63 -5.32 1.68
C LEU A 42 -4.92 -6.13 1.44
N MET A 43 -6.08 -5.64 1.89
CA MET A 43 -7.37 -6.27 1.61
C MET A 43 -7.70 -6.29 0.11
N THR A 44 -7.27 -5.26 -0.62
CA THR A 44 -7.39 -5.22 -2.08
C THR A 44 -6.48 -6.26 -2.74
N ALA A 45 -5.24 -6.40 -2.26
CA ALA A 45 -4.30 -7.42 -2.73
C ALA A 45 -4.81 -8.84 -2.48
N GLU A 46 -5.33 -9.11 -1.28
CA GLU A 46 -5.87 -10.41 -0.90
C GLU A 46 -7.04 -10.85 -1.79
N ARG A 47 -7.89 -9.91 -2.20
CA ARG A 47 -9.07 -10.18 -3.04
C ARG A 47 -8.75 -10.31 -4.52
N ASP A 48 -7.55 -9.89 -4.95
CA ASP A 48 -7.14 -9.97 -6.34
C ASP A 48 -6.26 -11.22 -6.55
N PRO A 49 -6.80 -12.31 -7.14
CA PRO A 49 -6.03 -13.54 -7.37
C PRO A 49 -4.87 -13.37 -8.37
N SER A 50 -4.81 -12.24 -9.08
CA SER A 50 -3.70 -11.92 -9.97
C SER A 50 -2.50 -11.27 -9.26
N ILE A 51 -2.64 -10.89 -7.99
CA ILE A 51 -1.54 -10.46 -7.13
C ILE A 51 -1.02 -11.68 -6.37
N ARG A 52 0.26 -11.98 -6.52
CA ARG A 52 0.94 -13.14 -5.93
C ARG A 52 1.93 -12.76 -4.83
N CYS A 53 2.40 -11.53 -4.84
CA CYS A 53 3.36 -11.03 -3.86
C CYS A 53 3.04 -9.58 -3.51
N VAL A 54 3.26 -9.20 -2.25
CA VAL A 54 3.19 -7.83 -1.78
C VAL A 54 4.54 -7.46 -1.19
N VAL A 55 5.11 -6.34 -1.64
CA VAL A 55 6.36 -5.77 -1.13
C VAL A 55 6.03 -4.47 -0.42
N ILE A 56 6.55 -4.30 0.80
CA ILE A 56 6.36 -3.09 1.63
C ILE A 56 7.72 -2.53 2.03
#